data_AF-A0A8T7JN39-F1
#
_entry.id   AF-A0A8T7JN39-F1
#
_cell.length_a   1.000
_cell.length_b   1.000
_cell.length_c   1.000
_cell.angle_alpha   90.00
_cell.angle_beta   90.00
_cell.angle_gamma   90.00
#
_symmetry.space_group_name_H-M   'P 1'
#
loop_
_entity.id
_entity.type
_entity.pdbx_description
1 polymer ?
#
loop_
_entity_poly.entity_id
_entity_poly.type
_entity_poly.pdbx_seq_one_letter_code
_entity_poly.pdbx_strand_id
1 'polypeptide(L)'
;MSSFELGVFEVKGKGAQPASGASLLLPIKGSKQMSLILPVMSVEPLITPLGAWSARCKGPNQAQFDVRSADIVCDECSTHYEMEFVVVGDVQLAAIEAMNHQGWQASLEQQICPNCNNKG
;
A
#
# COMPACT_ATOMS: atom_id res chain seq x y z
N MET A 1 -6.38 -15.95 24.04
CA MET A 1 -7.00 -15.39 22.83
C MET A 1 -6.14 -14.22 22.40
N SER A 2 -5.45 -14.31 21.26
CA SER A 2 -4.67 -13.21 20.70
C SER A 2 -5.63 -12.14 20.20
N SER A 3 -5.74 -11.02 20.93
CA SER A 3 -6.49 -9.86 20.47
C SER A 3 -5.69 -9.22 19.32
N PHE A 4 -6.22 -9.27 18.11
CA PHE A 4 -5.68 -8.49 17.00
C PHE A 4 -6.29 -7.09 17.08
N GLU A 5 -5.46 -6.09 17.37
CA GLU A 5 -5.85 -4.69 17.35
C GLU A 5 -5.72 -4.18 15.90
N LEU A 6 -6.83 -3.76 15.30
CA LEU A 6 -6.79 -3.14 13.97
C LEU A 6 -5.87 -1.91 13.99
N GLY A 7 -5.06 -1.75 12.95
CA GLY A 7 -4.08 -0.66 12.88
C GLY A 7 -2.76 -0.94 13.61
N VAL A 8 -2.61 -2.09 14.25
CA VAL A 8 -1.35 -2.54 14.83
C VAL A 8 -0.86 -3.79 14.09
N PHE A 9 0.34 -3.69 13.55
CA PHE A 9 1.00 -4.75 12.79
C PHE A 9 2.14 -5.34 13.61
N GLU A 10 2.20 -6.66 13.67
CA GLU A 10 3.37 -7.37 14.20
C GLU A 10 4.30 -7.70 13.02
N VAL A 11 5.50 -7.11 13.03
CA VAL A 11 6.53 -7.35 12.02
C VAL A 11 7.67 -8.13 12.63
N LYS A 12 8.00 -9.29 12.06
CA LYS A 12 9.12 -10.12 12.50
C LYS A 12 10.27 -10.02 11.51
N GLY A 13 11.48 -9.87 12.04
CA GLY A 13 12.70 -9.76 11.25
C GLY A 13 13.88 -10.42 11.93
N LYS A 14 15.02 -10.44 11.24
CA LYS A 14 16.29 -10.96 11.74
C LYS A 14 17.41 -9.99 11.37
N GLY A 15 18.37 -9.80 12.28
CA GLY A 15 19.51 -8.91 12.10
C GLY A 15 19.38 -7.65 12.95
N ALA A 16 19.81 -6.51 12.41
CA ALA A 16 19.73 -5.23 13.10
C ALA A 16 18.28 -4.91 13.51
N GLN A 17 18.10 -4.53 14.77
CA GLN A 17 16.80 -4.13 15.28
C GLN A 17 16.51 -2.68 14.88
N PRO A 18 15.29 -2.37 14.41
CA PRO A 18 14.90 -0.99 14.19
C PRO A 18 14.77 -0.27 15.54
N ALA A 19 15.00 1.04 15.56
CA ALA A 19 14.70 1.87 16.71
C ALA A 19 13.18 2.11 16.81
N SER A 20 12.67 2.30 18.02
CA SER A 20 11.32 2.88 18.20
C SER A 20 11.29 4.27 17.54
N GLY A 21 10.19 4.57 16.84
CA GLY A 21 10.04 5.78 16.03
C GLY A 21 10.65 5.70 14.62
N ALA A 22 11.44 4.68 14.30
CA ALA A 22 11.84 4.41 12.93
C ALA A 22 10.63 3.92 12.10
N SER A 23 10.76 3.92 10.77
CA SER A 23 9.74 3.38 9.87
C SER A 23 10.25 2.13 9.17
N LEU A 24 9.40 1.10 9.09
CA LEU A 24 9.65 -0.09 8.29
C LEU A 24 8.90 0.01 6.96
N LEU A 25 9.56 -0.42 5.90
CA LEU A 25 8.96 -0.57 4.57
C LEU A 25 8.56 -2.05 4.39
N LEU A 26 7.26 -2.33 4.35
CA LEU A 26 6.74 -3.69 4.19
C LEU A 26 6.04 -3.87 2.85
N PRO A 27 6.55 -4.72 1.95
CA PRO A 27 5.85 -5.07 0.72
C PRO A 27 4.45 -5.61 1.01
N ILE A 28 3.46 -5.15 0.26
CA ILE A 28 2.10 -5.70 0.36
C ILE A 28 2.07 -7.02 -0.40
N LYS A 29 1.64 -8.11 0.27
CA LYS A 29 1.51 -9.42 -0.36
C LYS A 29 0.60 -9.33 -1.59
N GLY A 30 1.10 -9.78 -2.73
CA GLY A 30 0.37 -9.78 -4.00
C GLY A 30 0.56 -8.51 -4.84
N SER A 31 1.20 -7.46 -4.30
CA SER A 31 1.60 -6.30 -5.09
C SER A 31 2.96 -6.53 -5.74
N LYS A 32 3.16 -5.96 -6.93
CA LYS A 32 4.45 -5.87 -7.60
C LYS A 32 5.32 -4.75 -7.05
N GLN A 33 4.73 -3.59 -6.71
CA GLN A 33 5.50 -2.37 -6.43
C GLN A 33 5.11 -1.62 -5.15
N MET A 34 4.02 -2.00 -4.48
CA MET A 34 3.53 -1.29 -3.30
C MET A 34 4.12 -1.81 -2.00
N SER A 35 4.40 -0.88 -1.10
CA SER A 35 4.79 -1.17 0.28
C SER A 35 4.08 -0.25 1.26
N LEU A 36 3.84 -0.75 2.47
CA LEU A 36 3.41 0.04 3.61
C LEU A 36 4.62 0.67 4.28
N ILE A 37 4.44 1.91 4.74
CA ILE A 37 5.37 2.56 5.66
C ILE A 37 4.76 2.45 7.05
N LEU A 38 5.38 1.66 7.92
CA LEU A 38 4.86 1.35 9.25
C LEU A 38 5.78 1.93 10.33
N PRO A 39 5.37 2.98 11.06
CA PRO A 39 6.12 3.51 12.19
C PRO A 39 6.21 2.47 13.33
N VAL A 40 7.42 2.24 13.82
CA VAL A 40 7.71 1.30 14.90
C VAL A 40 7.32 1.92 16.24
N MET A 41 6.46 1.23 16.97
CA MET A 41 6.04 1.61 18.33
C MET A 41 6.98 0.99 19.37
N SER A 42 7.21 -0.31 19.28
CA SER A 42 8.06 -1.06 20.20
C SER A 42 8.72 -2.25 19.51
N VAL A 43 9.89 -2.65 19.99
CA VAL A 43 10.65 -3.80 19.46
C VAL A 43 11.10 -4.68 20.60
N GLU A 44 10.96 -5.99 20.42
CA GLU A 44 11.41 -7.01 21.36
C GLU A 44 12.30 -8.04 20.65
N PRO A 45 13.42 -8.46 21.26
CA PRO A 45 14.19 -9.60 20.75
C PRO A 45 13.39 -10.89 20.90
N LEU A 46 13.49 -11.76 19.90
CA LEU A 46 12.94 -13.11 19.96
C LEU A 46 14.01 -14.07 20.47
N ILE A 47 13.61 -15.03 21.31
CA ILE A 47 14.50 -16.07 21.82
C ILE A 47 14.96 -16.98 20.67
N THR A 48 14.05 -17.30 19.75
CA THR A 48 14.29 -18.19 18.63
C THR A 48 13.65 -17.63 17.35
N PRO A 49 14.38 -17.58 16.22
CA PRO A 49 15.82 -17.86 16.07
C PRO A 49 16.71 -16.75 16.66
N LEU A 50 17.97 -17.07 17.00
CA LEU A 50 18.93 -16.09 17.52
C LEU A 50 19.09 -14.90 16.55
N GLY A 51 19.06 -13.69 17.11
CA GLY A 51 19.13 -12.43 16.35
C GLY A 51 17.82 -12.05 15.66
N ALA A 52 16.72 -12.75 15.92
CA ALA A 52 15.40 -12.32 15.48
C ALA A 52 14.76 -11.33 16.46
N TRP A 53 13.78 -10.61 15.96
CA TRP A 53 13.04 -9.59 16.70
C TRP A 53 11.60 -9.51 16.19
N SER A 54 10.71 -9.01 17.05
CA SER A 54 9.33 -8.65 16.72
C SER A 54 9.12 -7.17 17.00
N ALA A 55 8.52 -6.45 16.06
CA ALA A 55 8.21 -5.04 16.18
C ALA A 55 6.69 -4.83 16.09
N ARG A 56 6.12 -4.13 17.07
CA ARG A 56 4.76 -3.58 16.94
C ARG A 56 4.85 -2.29 16.17
N CYS A 57 4.11 -2.19 15.08
CA CYS A 57 4.10 -1.02 14.22
C CYS A 57 2.68 -0.48 14.05
N LYS A 58 2.55 0.83 13.89
CA LYS A 58 1.28 1.47 13.55
C LYS A 58 1.07 1.37 12.04
N GLY A 59 -0.15 1.06 11.62
CA GLY A 59 -0.53 0.99 10.22
C GLY A 59 -2.00 1.32 10.00
N PRO A 60 -2.52 1.08 8.79
CA PRO A 60 -3.92 1.32 8.49
C PRO A 60 -4.83 0.33 9.24
N ASN A 61 -6.03 0.79 9.61
CA ASN A 61 -7.04 -0.02 10.31
C ASN A 61 -7.71 -1.04 9.37
N GLN A 62 -6.93 -1.96 8.82
CA GLN A 62 -7.37 -2.92 7.81
C GLN A 62 -6.85 -4.31 8.16
N ALA A 63 -7.73 -5.31 8.11
CA ALA A 63 -7.34 -6.70 8.34
C ALA A 63 -6.70 -7.36 7.11
N GLN A 64 -7.07 -6.89 5.91
CA GLN A 64 -6.61 -7.43 4.65
C GLN A 64 -6.48 -6.30 3.62
N PHE A 65 -5.44 -6.39 2.80
CA PHE A 65 -5.23 -5.54 1.63
C PHE A 65 -5.70 -6.30 0.40
N ASP A 66 -6.74 -5.82 -0.28
CA ASP A 66 -7.12 -6.29 -1.61
C ASP A 66 -6.36 -5.45 -2.63
N VAL A 67 -5.24 -5.98 -3.14
CA VAL A 67 -4.45 -5.33 -4.18
C VAL A 67 -5.04 -5.67 -5.54
N ARG A 68 -5.33 -4.64 -6.33
CA ARG A 68 -5.80 -4.76 -7.71
C ARG A 68 -4.80 -4.09 -8.65
N SER A 69 -4.82 -4.54 -9.89
CA SER A 69 -4.09 -3.94 -10.99
C SER A 69 -5.05 -3.58 -12.13
N ALA A 70 -4.71 -2.55 -12.88
CA ALA A 70 -5.39 -2.16 -14.09
C ALA A 70 -4.36 -1.86 -15.18
N ASP A 71 -4.57 -2.49 -16.34
CA ASP A 71 -3.87 -2.19 -17.59
C ASP A 71 -4.84 -1.42 -18.50
N ILE A 72 -4.50 -0.19 -18.84
CA ILE A 72 -5.39 0.76 -19.49
C ILE A 72 -4.71 1.33 -20.72
N VAL A 73 -5.42 1.31 -21.85
CA VAL A 73 -5.02 2.02 -23.08
C VAL A 73 -5.97 3.19 -23.27
N CYS A 74 -5.44 4.41 -23.35
CA CYS A 74 -6.27 5.59 -23.57
C CYS A 74 -6.81 5.60 -25.00
N ASP A 75 -8.13 5.75 -25.16
CA ASP A 75 -8.78 5.77 -26.47
C ASP A 75 -8.38 6.98 -27.34
N GLU A 76 -7.94 8.09 -26.73
CA GLU A 76 -7.60 9.34 -27.44
C GLU A 76 -6.12 9.41 -27.84
N CYS A 77 -5.19 9.08 -26.93
CA CYS A 77 -3.75 9.20 -27.19
C CYS A 77 -3.03 7.86 -27.34
N SER A 78 -3.75 6.74 -27.25
CA SER A 78 -3.23 5.36 -27.33
C SER A 78 -2.10 5.04 -26.34
N THR A 79 -1.88 5.88 -25.33
CA THR A 79 -0.86 5.65 -24.31
C THR A 79 -1.32 4.51 -23.39
N HIS A 80 -0.40 3.58 -23.12
CA HIS A 80 -0.60 2.49 -22.17
C HIS A 80 -0.22 2.93 -20.74
N TYR A 81 -1.05 2.59 -19.78
CA TYR A 81 -0.84 2.82 -18.36
C TYR A 81 -1.06 1.51 -17.60
N GLU A 82 -0.12 1.16 -16.73
CA GLU A 82 -0.25 0.07 -15.77
C GLU A 82 -0.28 0.69 -14.37
N MET A 83 -1.25 0.30 -13.55
CA MET A 83 -1.36 0.79 -12.18
C MET A 83 -1.77 -0.29 -11.21
N GLU A 84 -1.24 -0.21 -9.98
CA GLU A 84 -1.68 -1.00 -8.84
C GLU A 84 -2.31 -0.10 -7.78
N PHE A 85 -3.33 -0.61 -7.09
CA PHE A 85 -3.98 0.09 -6.00
C PHE A 85 -4.57 -0.88 -4.97
N VAL A 86 -4.72 -0.38 -3.74
CA VAL A 86 -5.39 -1.11 -2.67
C VAL A 86 -6.86 -0.71 -2.64
N VAL A 87 -7.75 -1.69 -2.62
CA VAL A 87 -9.19 -1.47 -2.48
C VAL A 87 -9.55 -1.38 -1.00
N VAL A 88 -10.13 -0.24 -0.62
CA VAL A 88 -10.70 -0.01 0.70
C VAL A 88 -12.17 0.32 0.54
N GLY A 89 -13.03 -0.69 0.66
CA GLY A 89 -14.47 -0.53 0.41
C GLY A 89 -14.83 -0.70 -1.07
N ASP A 90 -15.35 0.34 -1.70
CA ASP A 90 -15.85 0.28 -3.07
C ASP A 90 -14.70 0.30 -4.10
N VAL A 91 -14.73 -0.66 -5.03
CA VAL A 91 -13.67 -0.85 -6.03
C VAL A 91 -13.59 0.31 -7.02
N GLN A 92 -14.74 0.88 -7.42
CA GLN A 92 -14.77 1.97 -8.41
C GLN A 92 -14.22 3.26 -7.80
N LEU A 93 -14.63 3.57 -6.57
CA LEU A 93 -14.12 4.74 -5.85
C LEU A 93 -12.61 4.59 -5.57
N ALA A 94 -12.15 3.41 -5.16
CA ALA A 94 -10.73 3.16 -4.95
C ALA A 94 -9.92 3.29 -6.27
N ALA A 95 -10.47 2.83 -7.39
CA ALA A 95 -9.84 2.98 -8.70
C ALA A 95 -9.75 4.47 -9.11
N ILE A 96 -10.81 5.25 -8.93
CA ILE A 96 -10.83 6.70 -9.23
C ILE A 96 -9.81 7.44 -8.36
N GLU A 97 -9.77 7.16 -7.06
CA GLU A 97 -8.80 7.75 -6.15
C GLU A 97 -7.37 7.41 -6.58
N ALA A 98 -7.12 6.15 -6.94
CA ALA A 98 -5.82 5.71 -7.44
C ALA A 98 -5.43 6.39 -8.76
N MET A 99 -6.37 6.55 -9.69
CA MET A 99 -6.12 7.24 -10.97
C MET A 99 -5.75 8.70 -10.72
N ASN A 100 -6.51 9.40 -9.87
CA ASN A 100 -6.25 10.79 -9.52
C ASN A 100 -4.90 10.96 -8.82
N HIS A 101 -4.49 10.04 -7.94
CA HIS A 101 -3.14 10.03 -7.35
C HIS A 101 -2.02 9.88 -8.39
N GLN A 102 -2.31 9.29 -9.55
CA GLN A 102 -1.36 9.15 -10.66
C GLN A 102 -1.50 10.26 -11.71
N GLY A 103 -2.22 11.34 -11.40
CA GLY A 103 -2.32 12.54 -12.25
C GLY A 103 -3.41 12.46 -13.32
N TRP A 104 -4.29 11.47 -13.27
CA TRP A 104 -5.49 11.47 -14.09
C TRP A 104 -6.46 12.53 -13.57
N GLN A 105 -7.37 12.98 -14.44
CA GLN A 105 -8.59 13.66 -14.04
C GLN A 105 -9.73 12.64 -14.18
N ALA A 106 -10.01 11.92 -13.10
CA ALA A 106 -10.97 10.81 -13.08
C ALA A 106 -12.16 11.10 -12.16
N SER A 107 -13.35 10.79 -12.67
CA SER A 107 -14.62 10.70 -11.95
C SER A 107 -15.32 9.38 -12.30
N LEU A 108 -16.53 9.16 -11.78
CA LEU A 108 -17.35 7.99 -12.15
C LEU A 108 -17.82 8.06 -13.61
N GLU A 109 -17.96 9.28 -14.14
CA GLU A 109 -18.46 9.54 -15.48
C GLU A 109 -17.36 9.54 -16.54
N GLN A 110 -16.14 9.98 -16.19
CA GLN A 110 -15.07 10.15 -17.16
C GLN A 110 -13.68 9.99 -16.53
N GLN A 111 -12.76 9.32 -17.24
CA GLN A 111 -11.36 9.16 -16.84
C GLN A 111 -10.43 9.74 -17.91
N ILE A 112 -9.93 10.95 -17.68
CA ILE A 112 -9.00 11.64 -18.59
C ILE A 112 -7.57 11.30 -18.17
N CYS A 113 -6.81 10.69 -19.07
CA CYS A 113 -5.44 10.30 -18.78
C CYS A 113 -4.49 11.52 -18.64
N PRO A 114 -3.35 11.39 -17.94
CA PRO A 114 -2.41 12.48 -17.70
C PRO A 114 -1.93 13.14 -19.00
N ASN A 115 -1.68 12.35 -20.05
CA ASN A 115 -1.25 12.88 -21.34
C ASN A 115 -2.32 13.72 -22.03
N CYS A 116 -3.61 13.38 -21.89
CA CYS A 116 -4.70 14.15 -22.49
C CYS A 116 -5.05 15.37 -21.64
N ASN A 117 -4.93 15.27 -20.32
CA ASN A 117 -5.17 16.38 -19.39
C ASN A 117 -4.13 17.51 -19.57
N ASN A 118 -2.86 17.16 -19.82
CA ASN A 118 -1.78 18.12 -20.00
C ASN A 118 -1.71 18.76 -21.40
N LYS A 119 -2.67 18.50 -22.30
CA LYS A 119 -2.76 19.15 -23.63
C LYS A 119 -3.42 20.55 -23.59
N GLY A 120 -3.61 21.11 -22.40
CA GLY A 120 -4.13 22.47 -22.19
C GLY A 120 -3.13 23.56 -22.53
#